data_AF-A0A917V7M8-F1
#
_entry.id   AF-A0A917V7M8-F1
#
_cell.length_a   1.000
_cell.length_b   1.000
_cell.length_c   1.000
_cell.angle_alpha   90.00
_cell.angle_beta   90.00
_cell.angle_gamma   90.00
#
_symmetry.space_group_name_H-M   'P 1'
#
loop_
_entity.id
_entity.type
_entity.pdbx_description
1 polymer ?
#
loop_
_entity_poly.entity_id
_entity_poly.type
_entity_poly.pdbx_seq_one_letter_code
_entity_poly.pdbx_strand_id
1 'polypeptide(L)' 'MSSTNPPENPPDTPQGRGEDAALAREETARYIGAMAGELSEIARGADLGLIAYFLEMARLEAQELIKAGRKARTTR' A
#
# COMPACT_ATOMS: atom_id res chain seq x y z
N MET A 1 -19.73 -26.01 44.03
CA MET A 1 -19.80 -24.86 43.11
C MET A 1 -18.37 -24.56 42.67
N SER A 2 -18.00 -24.91 41.44
CA SER A 2 -16.68 -24.62 40.88
C SER A 2 -16.87 -24.19 39.44
N SER A 3 -17.06 -22.89 39.22
CA SER A 3 -16.94 -22.27 37.91
C SER A 3 -15.48 -21.96 37.66
N THR A 4 -14.80 -22.79 36.88
CA THR A 4 -13.53 -22.41 36.25
C THR A 4 -13.86 -21.57 35.03
N ASN A 5 -13.68 -20.25 35.14
CA ASN A 5 -13.67 -19.38 33.95
C ASN A 5 -12.51 -19.80 33.03
N PRO A 6 -12.70 -19.83 31.70
CA PRO A 6 -11.61 -20.07 30.76
C PRO A 6 -10.61 -18.91 30.79
N PRO A 7 -9.34 -19.15 30.39
CA PRO A 7 -8.30 -18.13 30.45
C PRO A 7 -8.68 -16.93 29.58
N GLU A 8 -8.64 -15.74 30.19
CA GLU A 8 -8.75 -14.47 29.48
C GLU A 8 -7.65 -14.42 28.41
N ASN A 9 -8.05 -14.33 27.14
CA ASN A 9 -7.09 -14.04 26.06
C ASN A 9 -6.40 -12.71 26.39
N PRO A 10 -5.06 -12.64 26.29
CA PRO A 10 -4.35 -11.38 26.51
C PRO A 10 -4.86 -10.33 25.51
N PRO A 11 -4.92 -9.05 25.90
CA PRO A 11 -5.40 -7.99 25.03
C PRO A 11 -4.51 -7.94 23.78
N ASP A 12 -5.13 -8.06 22.61
CA ASP A 12 -4.48 -7.81 21.31
C ASP A 12 -3.69 -6.51 21.41
N THR A 13 -2.36 -6.62 21.40
CA THR A 13 -1.49 -5.46 21.51
C THR A 13 -1.66 -4.66 20.21
N PRO A 14 -2.03 -3.37 20.26
CA PRO A 14 -2.41 -2.60 19.06
C PRO A 14 -1.26 -2.34 18.07
N GLN A 15 -0.03 -2.79 18.36
CA GLN A 15 1.13 -2.61 17.48
C GLN A 15 1.02 -3.37 16.14
N GLY A 16 0.52 -4.61 16.10
CA GLY A 16 0.49 -5.40 14.85
C GLY A 16 -0.43 -4.84 13.78
N ARG A 17 -1.58 -4.28 14.19
CA ARG A 17 -2.63 -3.79 13.27
C ARG A 17 -2.18 -2.60 12.41
N GLY A 18 -1.22 -1.80 12.90
CA GLY A 18 -0.70 -0.63 12.18
C GLY A 18 0.39 -0.97 11.17
N GLU A 19 1.21 -1.97 11.46
CA GLU A 19 2.29 -2.44 10.57
C GLU A 19 1.72 -3.23 9.39
N ASP A 20 0.76 -4.12 9.65
CA ASP A 20 0.05 -4.86 8.60
C ASP A 20 -0.66 -3.92 7.62
N ALA A 21 -1.30 -2.87 8.13
CA ALA A 21 -1.94 -1.86 7.30
C ALA A 21 -0.93 -1.05 6.47
N ALA A 22 0.25 -0.76 7.02
CA ALA A 22 1.31 -0.06 6.29
C ALA A 22 1.91 -0.92 5.18
N LEU A 23 2.11 -2.22 5.44
CA LEU A 23 2.58 -3.19 4.44
C LEU A 23 1.56 -3.36 3.31
N ALA A 24 0.27 -3.52 3.64
CA ALA A 24 -0.81 -3.61 2.66
C ALA A 24 -0.93 -2.35 1.78
N ARG A 25 -0.73 -1.16 2.37
CA ARG A 25 -0.68 0.11 1.60
C ARG A 25 0.52 0.17 0.67
N GLU A 26 1.70 -0.26 1.12
CA GLU A 26 2.90 -0.30 0.27
C GLU A 26 2.72 -1.28 -0.90
N GLU A 27 2.13 -2.45 -0.64
CA GLU A 27 1.80 -3.44 -1.68
C GLU A 27 0.78 -2.89 -2.69
N THR A 28 -0.29 -2.26 -2.20
CA THR A 28 -1.30 -1.61 -3.05
C THR A 28 -0.66 -0.54 -3.94
N ALA A 29 0.21 0.31 -3.36
CA ALA A 29 0.92 1.34 -4.12
C ALA A 29 1.83 0.72 -5.19
N ARG A 30 2.57 -0.36 -4.89
CA ARG A 30 3.39 -1.06 -5.89
C ARG A 30 2.54 -1.61 -7.03
N TYR A 31 1.43 -2.24 -6.70
CA TYR A 31 0.51 -2.79 -7.70
C TYR A 31 -0.04 -1.70 -8.63
N ILE A 32 -0.55 -0.60 -8.06
CA ILE A 32 -1.04 0.55 -8.83
C ILE A 32 0.06 1.13 -9.71
N GLY A 33 1.27 1.30 -9.17
CA GLY A 33 2.40 1.84 -9.93
C GLY A 33 2.79 0.96 -11.13
N ALA A 34 2.80 -0.36 -10.96
CA ALA A 34 3.08 -1.29 -12.06
C ALA A 34 2.00 -1.22 -13.14
N MET A 35 0.72 -1.33 -12.75
CA MET A 35 -0.43 -1.25 -13.65
C MET A 35 -0.47 0.08 -14.41
N ALA A 36 -0.24 1.20 -13.73
CA ALA A 36 -0.23 2.51 -14.35
C ALA A 36 0.90 2.66 -15.38
N GLY A 37 2.07 2.08 -15.12
CA GLY A 37 3.17 2.03 -16.08
C GLY A 37 2.80 1.25 -17.36
N GLU A 38 2.27 0.04 -17.20
CA GLU A 38 1.87 -0.80 -18.34
C GLU A 38 0.77 -0.13 -19.19
N LEU A 39 -0.24 0.44 -18.54
CA LEU A 39 -1.32 1.17 -19.21
C LEU A 39 -0.81 2.43 -19.92
N SER A 40 0.21 3.11 -19.37
CA SER A 40 0.82 4.30 -19.98
C SER A 40 1.44 3.95 -21.33
N GLU A 41 2.17 2.83 -21.41
CA GLU A 41 2.74 2.36 -22.68
C GLU A 41 1.67 1.98 -23.71
N ILE A 42 0.59 1.32 -23.27
CA ILE A 42 -0.55 1.00 -24.13
C ILE A 42 -1.21 2.29 -24.65
N ALA A 43 -1.42 3.27 -23.77
CA ALA A 43 -2.03 4.55 -24.13
C ALA A 43 -1.16 5.34 -25.14
N ARG A 44 0.17 5.31 -25.00
CA ARG A 44 1.08 5.89 -26.00
C ARG A 44 0.98 5.18 -27.34
N GLY A 45 0.91 3.83 -27.33
CA GLY A 45 0.72 3.04 -28.56
C GLY A 45 -0.61 3.31 -29.27
N ALA A 46 -1.64 3.74 -28.52
CA ALA A 46 -2.97 4.09 -29.03
C ALA A 46 -3.15 5.60 -29.30
N ASP A 47 -2.09 6.41 -29.21
CA ASP A 47 -2.10 7.87 -29.41
C ASP A 47 -3.02 8.64 -28.42
N LEU A 48 -3.21 8.08 -27.22
CA LEU A 48 -4.00 8.67 -26.13
C LEU A 48 -3.11 9.46 -25.17
N GLY A 49 -2.48 10.52 -25.67
CA GLY A 49 -1.43 11.26 -24.96
C GLY A 49 -1.82 11.78 -23.57
N LEU A 50 -3.04 12.30 -23.41
CA LEU A 50 -3.52 12.79 -22.10
C LEU A 50 -3.71 11.65 -21.09
N ILE A 51 -4.18 10.49 -21.54
CA ILE A 51 -4.33 9.31 -20.68
C ILE A 51 -2.97 8.77 -20.27
N ALA A 52 -2.03 8.67 -21.20
CA ALA A 52 -0.65 8.28 -20.89
C ALA A 52 0.00 9.21 -19.85
N TYR A 53 -0.24 10.52 -19.97
CA TYR A 53 0.23 11.48 -18.98
C TYR A 53 -0.34 11.23 -17.58
N PHE A 54 -1.66 11.06 -17.45
CA PHE A 54 -2.27 10.78 -16.14
C PHE A 54 -1.80 9.46 -15.53
N LEU A 55 -1.57 8.44 -16.35
CA LEU A 55 -1.04 7.16 -15.91
C LEU A 55 0.41 7.28 -15.41
N GLU A 56 1.24 8.07 -16.07
CA GLU A 56 2.59 8.35 -15.55
C GLU A 56 2.53 9.12 -14.23
N MET A 57 1.62 10.10 -14.10
CA MET A 57 1.43 10.82 -12.84
C MET A 57 0.98 9.89 -11.71
N ALA A 58 0.05 8.97 -11.97
CA ALA A 58 -0.38 7.96 -11.00
C ALA A 58 0.78 7.03 -10.59
N ARG A 59 1.64 6.66 -11.54
CA ARG A 59 2.84 5.85 -11.28
C ARG A 59 3.83 6.59 -10.38
N LEU A 60 4.06 7.87 -10.63
CA LEU A 60 4.94 8.70 -9.80
C LEU A 60 4.40 8.83 -8.37
N GLU A 61 3.11 9.10 -8.21
CA GLU A 61 2.47 9.20 -6.89
C GLU A 61 2.60 7.89 -6.10
N ALA A 62 2.36 6.74 -6.76
CA ALA A 62 2.56 5.44 -6.15
C ALA A 62 4.00 5.21 -5.65
N GLN A 63 5.01 5.66 -6.40
CA GLN A 63 6.40 5.58 -5.99
C GLN A 63 6.70 6.47 -4.78
N GLU A 64 6.13 7.67 -4.72
CA GLU A 64 6.29 8.57 -3.58
C GLU A 64 5.66 8.00 -2.31
N LEU A 65 4.48 7.39 -2.42
CA LEU A 65 3.84 6.70 -1.28
C LEU A 65 4.70 5.56 -0.73
N ILE A 66 5.35 4.77 -1.60
CA ILE A 66 6.29 3.72 -1.19
C ILE A 66 7.50 4.31 -0.46
N LYS A 67 8.09 5.39 -0.99
CA LYS A 67 9.23 6.08 -0.36
C LYS A 67 8.85 6.64 1.01
N ALA A 68 7.68 7.29 1.12
CA ALA A 68 7.18 7.85 2.37
C ALA A 68 6.92 6.76 3.42
N GLY A 69 6.31 5.64 3.03
CA GLY A 69 6.09 4.49 3.92
C GLY A 69 7.39 3.88 4.45
N ARG A 70 8.42 3.76 3.60
CA ARG A 70 9.74 3.29 4.01
C ARG A 70 10.43 4.24 4.98
N LYS A 71 10.42 5.54 4.68
CA LYS A 71 10.99 6.58 5.55
C LYS A 71 10.37 6.55 6.93
N ALA A 72 9.03 6.45 7.01
CA ALA A 72 8.30 6.39 8.27
C ALA A 72 8.69 5.19 9.16
N ARG A 73 9.08 4.05 8.57
CA ARG A 73 9.59 2.88 9.33
C ARG A 73 11.04 3.04 9.78
N THR A 74 11.89 3.73 9.01
CA THR A 74 13.31 3.91 9.37
C THR A 74 13.51 4.93 10.49
N THR A 75 12.61 5.92 10.62
CA THR A 75 12.66 6.93 11.69
C THR A 75 11.90 6.55 12.97
N ARG A 76 11.36 5.33 13.05
CA ARG A 76 10.64 4.81 14.23
C ARG A 76 11.52 3.83 14.98
#